data_AF-A0A7J4NQW3-F1
#
_entry.id   AF-A0A7J4NQW3-F1
#
_cell.length_a   1.000
_cell.length_b   1.000
_cell.length_c   1.000
_cell.angle_alpha   90.00
_cell.angle_beta   90.00
_cell.angle_gamma   90.00
#
_symmetry.space_group_name_H-M   'P 1'
#
loop_
_entity.id
_entity.type
_entity.pdbx_description
1 polymer ?
#
loop_
_entity_poly.entity_id
_entity_poly.type
_entity_poly.pdbx_seq_one_letter_code
_entity_poly.pdbx_strand_id
1 'polypeptide(L)'
;MDTKQQPLNISIIGAGGIGSNTCLLLVNALRNGVIAKQLWGIHFHLYDGDKVEEDNLIHQRFTPNQIGMLKVDALAETFADVHDAVRLTPHGINLREATVLEDADIVIVAVDRPEPRRIVHSLEGKEWYDSRCMGDITLLLTDRSDPAMVDALTPEHAPASCQPEGAIESGAIQFGFANAAVHLADAIMRSLLRRCGHETEFPNSICDSITKGRIDIFGTPVEPVMKAAPQATEPWSDEDDRILLDGLDHNGRDLDEISKKIGRSTNALFHRLRRLLERENVSVEVGE
;
A
#
# COMPACT_ATOMS: atom_id res chain seq x y z
N MET A 1 29.75 3.65 -12.64
CA MET A 1 28.83 2.85 -13.48
C MET A 1 27.83 3.83 -14.05
N ASP A 2 27.71 3.90 -15.37
CA ASP A 2 26.76 4.76 -16.07
C ASP A 2 25.34 4.43 -15.58
N THR A 3 24.78 5.28 -14.72
CA THR A 3 23.38 5.16 -14.31
C THR A 3 22.54 5.57 -15.50
N LYS A 4 21.96 4.59 -16.21
CA LYS A 4 21.07 4.80 -17.34
C LYS A 4 20.03 5.87 -16.96
N GLN A 5 20.07 7.02 -17.63
CA GLN A 5 19.02 8.04 -17.56
C GLN A 5 17.81 7.52 -18.35
N GLN A 6 17.08 6.58 -17.77
CA GLN A 6 15.90 5.96 -18.37
C GLN A 6 14.78 5.97 -17.34
N PRO A 7 13.51 6.10 -17.78
CA PRO A 7 12.36 5.96 -16.89
C PRO A 7 12.38 4.62 -16.17
N LEU A 8 11.93 4.63 -14.91
CA LEU A 8 11.73 3.41 -14.13
C LEU A 8 10.47 2.68 -14.61
N ASN A 9 10.59 1.41 -14.99
CA ASN A 9 9.47 0.59 -15.45
C ASN A 9 8.87 -0.23 -14.31
N ILE A 10 7.59 0.02 -14.02
CA ILE A 10 6.83 -0.68 -12.98
C ILE A 10 5.72 -1.49 -13.65
N SER A 11 5.80 -2.82 -13.59
CA SER A 11 4.77 -3.70 -14.13
C SER A 11 3.76 -4.09 -13.06
N ILE A 12 2.47 -3.89 -13.31
CA ILE A 12 1.37 -4.28 -12.43
C ILE A 12 0.58 -5.42 -13.09
N ILE A 13 0.61 -6.60 -12.50
CA ILE A 13 -0.06 -7.80 -12.98
C ILE A 13 -1.35 -7.99 -12.20
N GLY A 14 -2.49 -7.83 -12.88
CA GLY A 14 -3.83 -7.82 -12.30
C GLY A 14 -4.33 -6.40 -12.03
N ALA A 15 -5.51 -6.08 -12.56
CA ALA A 15 -6.23 -4.83 -12.41
C ALA A 15 -7.54 -5.01 -11.60
N GLY A 16 -7.63 -6.09 -10.81
CA GLY A 16 -8.76 -6.38 -9.91
C GLY A 16 -8.80 -5.47 -8.67
N GLY A 17 -9.38 -5.97 -7.57
CA GLY A 17 -9.55 -5.20 -6.32
C GLY A 17 -8.25 -4.60 -5.79
N ILE A 18 -7.20 -5.42 -5.65
CA ILE A 18 -5.89 -4.94 -5.16
C ILE A 18 -5.25 -4.01 -6.20
N GLY A 19 -5.07 -4.47 -7.44
CA GLY A 19 -4.32 -3.76 -8.47
C GLY A 19 -4.91 -2.39 -8.84
N SER A 20 -6.22 -2.29 -9.02
CA SER A 20 -6.89 -1.01 -9.33
C SER A 20 -6.79 0.00 -8.17
N ASN A 21 -6.89 -0.45 -6.93
CA ASN A 21 -6.69 0.40 -5.75
C ASN A 21 -5.22 0.84 -5.61
N THR A 22 -4.26 -0.06 -5.84
CA THR A 22 -2.82 0.28 -5.82
C THR A 22 -2.49 1.30 -6.89
N CYS A 23 -3.01 1.14 -8.11
CA CYS A 23 -2.83 2.10 -9.20
C CYS A 23 -3.35 3.48 -8.80
N LEU A 24 -4.55 3.55 -8.22
CA LEU A 24 -5.13 4.80 -7.72
C LEU A 24 -4.25 5.47 -6.67
N LEU A 25 -3.76 4.73 -5.67
CA LEU A 25 -2.92 5.29 -4.61
C LEU A 25 -1.58 5.80 -5.15
N LEU A 26 -0.87 4.97 -5.91
CA LEU A 26 0.48 5.28 -6.42
C LEU A 26 0.46 6.42 -7.43
N VAL A 27 -0.40 6.35 -8.43
CA VAL A 27 -0.41 7.33 -9.52
C VAL A 27 -0.84 8.71 -9.00
N ASN A 28 -1.79 8.77 -8.07
CA ASN A 28 -2.16 10.03 -7.42
C ASN A 28 -1.04 10.58 -6.54
N ALA A 29 -0.36 9.74 -5.76
CA ALA A 29 0.78 10.17 -4.95
C ALA A 29 1.92 10.78 -5.79
N LEU A 30 2.08 10.30 -7.03
CA LEU A 30 3.09 10.75 -7.97
C LEU A 30 2.63 11.91 -8.87
N ARG A 31 1.39 12.41 -8.72
CA ARG A 31 0.79 13.42 -9.61
C ARG A 31 1.51 14.77 -9.60
N ASN A 32 2.29 15.10 -8.56
CA ASN A 32 3.11 16.31 -8.55
C ASN A 32 4.41 16.17 -9.37
N GLY A 33 4.75 14.96 -9.80
CA GLY A 33 5.92 14.63 -10.61
C GLY A 33 7.28 14.79 -9.92
N VAL A 34 7.35 15.15 -8.64
CA VAL A 34 8.62 15.43 -7.93
C VAL A 34 9.50 14.18 -7.88
N ILE A 35 8.95 13.07 -7.36
CA ILE A 35 9.66 11.79 -7.28
C ILE A 35 9.92 11.24 -8.69
N ALA A 36 8.90 11.27 -9.56
CA ALA A 36 9.03 10.75 -10.92
C ALA A 36 10.16 11.44 -11.71
N LYS A 37 10.31 12.77 -11.62
CA LYS A 37 11.40 13.50 -12.30
C LYS A 37 12.79 13.15 -11.78
N GLN A 38 12.94 12.92 -10.47
CA GLN A 38 14.22 12.49 -9.89
C GLN A 38 14.63 11.09 -10.38
N LEU A 39 13.65 10.28 -10.79
CA LEU A 39 13.84 8.94 -11.33
C LEU A 39 13.79 8.90 -12.87
N TRP A 40 13.99 10.05 -13.55
CA TRP A 40 13.97 10.17 -15.02
C TRP A 40 12.64 9.77 -15.68
N GLY A 41 11.56 9.75 -14.90
CA GLY A 41 10.23 9.31 -15.29
C GLY A 41 9.87 7.97 -14.65
N ILE A 42 8.57 7.70 -14.54
CA ILE A 42 8.04 6.41 -14.10
C ILE A 42 7.03 5.95 -15.14
N HIS A 43 7.22 4.74 -15.66
CA HIS A 43 6.32 4.12 -16.62
C HIS A 43 5.66 2.91 -15.98
N PHE A 44 4.35 3.01 -15.71
CA PHE A 44 3.51 1.90 -15.27
C PHE A 44 3.01 1.10 -16.48
N HIS A 45 3.23 -0.21 -16.46
CA HIS A 45 2.70 -1.16 -17.43
C HIS A 45 1.63 -2.01 -16.73
N LEU A 46 0.37 -1.90 -17.16
CA LEU A 46 -0.74 -2.61 -16.55
C LEU A 46 -1.09 -3.85 -17.38
N TYR A 47 -1.14 -5.03 -16.77
CA TYR A 47 -1.46 -6.29 -17.43
C TYR A 47 -2.69 -6.95 -16.83
N ASP A 48 -3.78 -7.01 -17.59
CA ASP A 48 -5.00 -7.74 -17.25
C ASP A 48 -5.79 -8.02 -18.54
N GLY A 49 -6.19 -9.27 -18.76
CA GLY A 49 -6.98 -9.67 -19.93
C GLY A 49 -8.48 -9.51 -19.76
N ASP A 50 -8.97 -9.16 -18.57
CA ASP A 50 -10.39 -9.13 -18.26
C ASP A 50 -11.04 -7.79 -18.61
N LYS A 51 -12.36 -7.83 -18.77
CA LYS A 51 -13.20 -6.64 -18.95
C LYS A 51 -13.82 -6.20 -17.63
N VAL A 52 -14.21 -4.94 -17.58
CA VAL A 52 -14.98 -4.38 -16.47
C VAL A 52 -16.41 -4.94 -16.52
N GLU A 53 -16.84 -5.52 -15.42
CA GLU A 53 -18.20 -6.01 -15.18
C GLU A 53 -18.88 -5.19 -14.06
N GLU A 54 -20.22 -5.24 -13.97
CA GLU A 54 -21.01 -4.49 -12.98
C GLU A 54 -20.52 -4.75 -11.54
N ASP A 55 -20.30 -6.01 -11.19
CA ASP A 55 -19.86 -6.42 -9.84
C ASP A 55 -18.48 -5.86 -9.46
N ASN A 56 -17.67 -5.48 -10.47
CA ASN A 56 -16.35 -4.89 -10.22
C ASN A 56 -16.48 -3.49 -9.63
N LEU A 57 -17.55 -2.74 -9.91
CA LEU A 57 -17.73 -1.36 -9.45
C LEU A 57 -17.77 -1.23 -7.92
N ILE A 58 -18.11 -2.31 -7.22
CA ILE A 58 -18.30 -2.31 -5.77
C ILE A 58 -16.96 -2.23 -5.01
N HIS A 59 -15.89 -2.80 -5.57
CA HIS A 59 -14.62 -2.96 -4.85
C HIS A 59 -13.37 -2.70 -5.72
N GLN A 60 -13.53 -2.50 -7.03
CA GLN A 60 -12.48 -2.15 -7.97
C GLN A 60 -12.66 -0.70 -8.42
N ARG A 61 -11.58 -0.06 -8.88
CA ARG A 61 -11.60 1.38 -9.24
C ARG A 61 -12.03 1.63 -10.68
N PHE A 62 -13.26 1.24 -10.97
CA PHE A 62 -13.95 1.50 -12.25
C PHE A 62 -15.23 2.31 -12.04
N THR A 63 -15.74 2.88 -13.12
CA THR A 63 -16.98 3.66 -13.15
C THR A 63 -18.02 2.99 -14.05
N PRO A 64 -19.33 3.29 -13.89
CA PRO A 64 -20.39 2.68 -14.71
C PRO A 64 -20.18 2.83 -16.22
N ASN A 65 -19.63 3.96 -16.67
CA ASN A 65 -19.38 4.21 -18.09
C ASN A 65 -18.25 3.35 -18.69
N GLN A 66 -17.49 2.66 -17.85
CA GLN A 66 -16.36 1.82 -18.26
C GLN A 66 -16.73 0.33 -18.37
N ILE A 67 -17.97 -0.06 -18.07
CA ILE A 67 -18.43 -1.45 -18.21
C ILE A 67 -18.22 -1.92 -19.66
N GLY A 68 -17.62 -3.10 -19.81
CA GLY A 68 -17.30 -3.71 -21.11
C GLY A 68 -15.96 -3.28 -21.71
N MET A 69 -15.29 -2.26 -21.16
CA MET A 69 -13.90 -1.94 -21.49
C MET A 69 -12.94 -2.99 -20.91
N LEU A 70 -11.74 -3.11 -21.49
CA LEU A 70 -10.66 -3.82 -20.80
C LEU A 70 -10.31 -3.06 -19.51
N LYS A 71 -10.08 -3.79 -18.41
CA LYS A 71 -9.77 -3.19 -17.10
C LYS A 71 -8.56 -2.27 -17.17
N VAL A 72 -7.53 -2.69 -17.89
CA VAL A 72 -6.31 -1.89 -18.09
C VAL A 72 -6.58 -0.60 -18.85
N ASP A 73 -7.44 -0.62 -19.88
CA ASP A 73 -7.79 0.57 -20.65
C ASP A 73 -8.61 1.54 -19.81
N ALA A 74 -9.55 1.02 -19.01
CA ALA A 74 -10.34 1.83 -18.09
C ALA A 74 -9.46 2.55 -17.05
N LEU A 75 -8.45 1.88 -16.48
CA LEU A 75 -7.49 2.53 -15.58
C LEU A 75 -6.62 3.55 -16.33
N ALA A 76 -6.14 3.23 -17.53
CA ALA A 76 -5.35 4.16 -18.33
C ALA A 76 -6.15 5.44 -18.67
N GLU A 77 -7.45 5.30 -18.99
CA GLU A 77 -8.35 6.44 -19.19
C GLU A 77 -8.49 7.29 -17.92
N THR A 78 -8.68 6.65 -16.76
CA THR A 78 -8.80 7.36 -15.47
C THR A 78 -7.57 8.20 -15.13
N PHE A 79 -6.39 7.80 -15.59
CA PHE A 79 -5.12 8.49 -15.30
C PHE A 79 -4.48 9.16 -16.53
N ALA A 80 -5.25 9.40 -17.60
CA ALA A 80 -4.73 10.02 -18.82
C ALA A 80 -4.10 11.41 -18.57
N ASP A 81 -4.70 12.19 -17.67
CA ASP A 81 -4.27 13.56 -17.31
C ASP A 81 -3.40 13.60 -16.03
N VAL A 82 -2.53 12.61 -15.84
CA VAL A 82 -1.47 12.69 -14.82
C VAL A 82 -0.30 13.53 -15.32
N HIS A 83 0.67 13.83 -14.45
CA HIS A 83 1.88 14.57 -14.82
C HIS A 83 2.70 13.83 -15.89
N ASP A 84 3.24 14.55 -16.88
CA ASP A 84 4.09 14.07 -17.99
C ASP A 84 5.28 13.15 -17.63
N ALA A 85 5.72 13.15 -16.37
CA ALA A 85 6.81 12.29 -15.90
C ALA A 85 6.31 10.92 -15.43
N VAL A 86 4.99 10.71 -15.41
CA VAL A 86 4.32 9.48 -15.06
C VAL A 86 3.52 9.04 -16.27
N ARG A 87 3.78 7.84 -16.76
CA ARG A 87 3.07 7.26 -17.90
C ARG A 87 2.42 5.95 -17.48
N LEU A 88 1.21 5.71 -17.97
CA LEU A 88 0.55 4.42 -17.87
C LEU A 88 0.43 3.82 -19.28
N THR A 89 0.66 2.53 -19.43
CA THR A 89 0.41 1.81 -20.69
C THR A 89 -0.37 0.53 -20.40
N PRO A 90 -1.58 0.41 -20.95
CA PRO A 90 -2.40 -0.77 -20.77
C PRO A 90 -1.96 -1.89 -21.70
N HIS A 91 -1.97 -3.12 -21.18
CA HIS A 91 -1.72 -4.35 -21.91
C HIS A 91 -2.86 -5.31 -21.62
N GLY A 92 -3.78 -5.47 -22.58
CA GLY A 92 -4.98 -6.31 -22.49
C GLY A 92 -4.70 -7.81 -22.56
N ILE A 93 -3.63 -8.28 -21.91
CA ILE A 93 -3.15 -9.66 -21.94
C ILE A 93 -2.93 -10.17 -20.52
N ASN A 94 -3.18 -11.47 -20.33
CA ASN A 94 -2.80 -12.16 -19.11
C ASN A 94 -1.32 -12.56 -19.18
N LEU A 95 -0.59 -12.41 -18.08
CA LEU A 95 0.81 -12.82 -18.00
C LEU A 95 0.91 -14.36 -18.11
N ARG A 96 1.64 -14.82 -19.14
CA ARG A 96 1.91 -16.25 -19.42
C ARG A 96 3.39 -16.59 -19.48
N GLU A 97 4.23 -15.60 -19.75
CA GLU A 97 5.66 -15.78 -19.98
C GLU A 97 6.46 -14.68 -19.28
N ALA A 98 7.62 -15.04 -18.73
CA ALA A 98 8.50 -14.11 -18.03
C ALA A 98 9.10 -13.03 -18.95
N THR A 99 9.19 -13.31 -20.25
CA THR A 99 9.75 -12.41 -21.29
C THR A 99 9.05 -11.05 -21.33
N VAL A 100 7.74 -11.02 -21.01
CA VAL A 100 6.93 -9.79 -20.90
C VAL A 100 7.47 -8.83 -19.82
N LEU A 101 8.24 -9.34 -18.85
CA LEU A 101 8.75 -8.61 -17.70
C LEU A 101 10.26 -8.33 -17.77
N GLU A 102 10.91 -8.60 -18.91
CA GLU A 102 12.36 -8.41 -19.09
C GLU A 102 12.82 -6.99 -18.76
N ASP A 103 12.07 -5.99 -19.20
CA ASP A 103 12.38 -4.57 -19.00
C ASP A 103 11.84 -3.98 -17.68
N ALA A 104 11.15 -4.78 -16.85
CA ALA A 104 10.59 -4.30 -15.60
C ALA A 104 11.68 -4.12 -14.53
N ASP A 105 11.72 -2.94 -13.89
CA ASP A 105 12.56 -2.67 -12.73
C ASP A 105 11.87 -3.12 -11.43
N ILE A 106 10.55 -2.96 -11.37
CA ILE A 106 9.70 -3.40 -10.26
C ILE A 106 8.49 -4.16 -10.83
N VAL A 107 8.16 -5.30 -10.22
CA VAL A 107 6.97 -6.10 -10.58
C VAL A 107 6.00 -6.18 -9.39
N ILE A 108 4.74 -5.82 -9.62
CA ILE A 108 3.65 -5.91 -8.67
C ILE A 108 2.71 -7.03 -9.11
N VAL A 109 2.39 -7.96 -8.21
CA VAL A 109 1.47 -9.06 -8.46
C VAL A 109 0.22 -8.92 -7.59
N ALA A 110 -0.92 -8.84 -8.26
CA ALA A 110 -2.25 -8.61 -7.67
C ALA A 110 -3.31 -9.48 -8.37
N VAL A 111 -2.95 -10.72 -8.73
CA VAL A 111 -3.82 -11.68 -9.42
C VAL A 111 -4.42 -12.73 -8.47
N ASP A 112 -5.46 -13.41 -8.92
CA ASP A 112 -6.13 -14.50 -8.19
C ASP A 112 -5.60 -15.90 -8.52
N ARG A 113 -4.66 -16.03 -9.46
CA ARG A 113 -4.12 -17.31 -9.95
C ARG A 113 -2.68 -17.56 -9.51
N PRO A 114 -2.30 -18.81 -9.21
CA PRO A 114 -0.93 -19.17 -8.82
C PRO A 114 0.07 -19.06 -9.98
N GLU A 115 -0.32 -19.37 -11.21
CA GLU A 115 0.58 -19.38 -12.38
C GLU A 115 1.33 -18.04 -12.59
N PRO A 116 0.67 -16.86 -12.72
CA PRO A 116 1.40 -15.59 -12.86
C PRO A 116 2.26 -15.25 -11.65
N ARG A 117 1.85 -15.67 -10.44
CA ARG A 117 2.62 -15.48 -9.20
C ARG A 117 3.96 -16.21 -9.31
N ARG A 118 3.94 -17.49 -9.69
CA ARG A 118 5.16 -18.30 -9.84
C ARG A 118 6.08 -17.81 -10.94
N ILE A 119 5.54 -17.28 -12.04
CA ILE A 119 6.34 -16.62 -13.09
C ILE A 119 7.15 -15.49 -12.46
N VAL A 120 6.51 -14.62 -11.68
CA VAL A 120 7.19 -13.49 -11.03
C VAL A 120 8.16 -13.95 -9.96
N HIS A 121 7.81 -14.94 -9.14
CA HIS A 121 8.70 -15.49 -8.12
C HIS A 121 9.98 -16.11 -8.70
N SER A 122 9.92 -16.59 -9.96
CA SER A 122 11.08 -17.15 -10.67
C SER A 122 12.04 -16.10 -11.24
N LEU A 123 11.70 -14.81 -11.17
CA LEU A 123 12.54 -13.73 -11.72
C LEU A 123 13.75 -13.49 -10.81
N GLU A 124 14.94 -13.83 -11.30
CA GLU A 124 16.19 -13.57 -10.59
C GLU A 124 16.59 -12.10 -10.68
N GLY A 125 17.00 -11.51 -9.55
CA GLY A 125 17.55 -10.15 -9.47
C GLY A 125 16.55 -9.03 -9.77
N LYS A 126 15.25 -9.33 -9.82
CA LYS A 126 14.18 -8.33 -9.99
C LYS A 126 13.49 -8.05 -8.66
N GLU A 127 13.20 -6.78 -8.42
CA GLU A 127 12.38 -6.36 -7.29
C GLU A 127 10.92 -6.69 -7.58
N TRP A 128 10.27 -7.46 -6.70
CA TRP A 128 8.87 -7.79 -6.86
C TRP A 128 8.10 -7.79 -5.54
N TYR A 129 6.80 -7.56 -5.66
CA TYR A 129 5.86 -7.50 -4.55
C TYR A 129 4.62 -8.31 -4.91
N ASP A 130 4.35 -9.36 -4.13
CA ASP A 130 3.18 -10.21 -4.30
C ASP A 130 2.17 -9.97 -3.19
N SER A 131 1.07 -9.30 -3.55
CA SER A 131 0.00 -8.92 -2.63
C SER A 131 -1.24 -9.79 -2.79
N ARG A 132 -1.80 -10.19 -1.67
CA ARG A 132 -2.96 -11.10 -1.58
C ARG A 132 -3.87 -10.65 -0.46
N CYS A 133 -5.14 -11.01 -0.58
CA CYS A 133 -6.06 -10.85 0.54
C CYS A 133 -7.10 -11.97 0.58
N MET A 134 -7.59 -12.24 1.78
CA MET A 134 -8.79 -13.02 2.01
C MET A 134 -9.55 -12.35 3.15
N GLY A 135 -10.75 -11.89 2.83
CA GLY A 135 -11.59 -11.20 3.79
C GLY A 135 -10.97 -9.88 4.28
N ASP A 136 -10.60 -9.79 5.56
CA ASP A 136 -9.89 -8.64 6.15
C ASP A 136 -8.38 -8.86 6.30
N ILE A 137 -7.88 -10.04 5.88
CA ILE A 137 -6.48 -10.44 5.99
C ILE A 137 -5.76 -10.11 4.69
N THR A 138 -4.55 -9.56 4.82
CA THR A 138 -3.61 -9.25 3.75
C THR A 138 -2.34 -10.07 3.94
N LEU A 139 -1.79 -10.56 2.84
CA LEU A 139 -0.43 -11.09 2.76
C LEU A 139 0.35 -10.31 1.71
N LEU A 140 1.53 -9.81 2.07
CA LEU A 140 2.49 -9.20 1.15
C LEU A 140 3.82 -9.95 1.27
N LEU A 141 4.25 -10.54 0.15
CA LEU A 141 5.56 -11.15 -0.03
C LEU A 141 6.41 -10.27 -0.95
N THR A 142 7.73 -10.37 -0.84
CA THR A 142 8.68 -9.63 -1.68
C THR A 142 9.79 -10.52 -2.21
N ASP A 143 10.59 -10.00 -3.13
CA ASP A 143 11.84 -10.63 -3.61
C ASP A 143 12.83 -11.01 -2.50
N ARG A 144 12.65 -10.46 -1.29
CA ARG A 144 13.46 -10.73 -0.11
C ARG A 144 12.83 -11.75 0.85
N SER A 145 11.64 -12.26 0.55
CA SER A 145 10.99 -13.31 1.32
C SER A 145 11.74 -14.65 1.15
N ASP A 146 11.67 -15.52 2.17
CA ASP A 146 12.24 -16.88 2.09
C ASP A 146 11.59 -17.66 0.93
N PRO A 147 12.35 -18.12 -0.09
CA PRO A 147 11.82 -18.86 -1.22
C PRO A 147 10.99 -20.08 -0.83
N ALA A 148 11.40 -20.83 0.20
CA ALA A 148 10.65 -22.01 0.64
C ALA A 148 9.27 -21.64 1.18
N MET A 149 9.16 -20.46 1.79
CA MET A 149 7.90 -19.94 2.27
C MET A 149 7.04 -19.37 1.14
N VAL A 150 7.64 -18.68 0.17
CA VAL A 150 6.95 -18.20 -1.03
C VAL A 150 6.32 -19.40 -1.77
N ASP A 151 7.05 -20.49 -1.93
CA ASP A 151 6.57 -21.73 -2.54
C ASP A 151 5.43 -22.35 -1.72
N ALA A 152 5.62 -22.50 -0.40
CA ALA A 152 4.62 -23.06 0.49
C ALA A 152 3.31 -22.24 0.52
N LEU A 153 3.41 -20.93 0.38
CA LEU A 153 2.28 -20.02 0.31
C LEU A 153 1.66 -19.94 -1.10
N THR A 154 2.26 -20.53 -2.14
CA THR A 154 1.76 -20.48 -3.53
C THR A 154 1.37 -21.87 -4.06
N PRO A 155 0.47 -22.59 -3.37
CA PRO A 155 0.01 -23.90 -3.83
C PRO A 155 -0.79 -23.78 -5.13
N GLU A 156 -1.01 -24.91 -5.81
CA GLU A 156 -1.92 -24.94 -6.94
C GLU A 156 -3.37 -24.80 -6.46
N HIS A 157 -4.13 -23.88 -7.05
CA HIS A 157 -5.53 -23.65 -6.72
C HIS A 157 -6.28 -23.00 -7.88
N ALA A 158 -7.61 -23.13 -7.87
CA ALA A 158 -8.48 -22.43 -8.81
C ALA A 158 -8.46 -20.90 -8.54
N PRO A 159 -8.81 -20.06 -9.53
CA PRO A 159 -8.91 -18.61 -9.32
C PRO A 159 -9.85 -18.30 -8.14
N ALA A 160 -9.42 -17.40 -7.25
CA ALA A 160 -10.15 -17.06 -6.02
C ALA A 160 -10.35 -15.56 -5.88
N SER A 161 -11.60 -15.14 -5.72
CA SER A 161 -11.94 -13.73 -5.50
C SER A 161 -11.30 -13.20 -4.21
N CYS A 162 -10.97 -11.91 -4.21
CA CYS A 162 -10.60 -11.18 -2.99
C CYS A 162 -11.77 -11.04 -2.01
N GLN A 163 -13.00 -11.28 -2.47
CA GLN A 163 -14.21 -11.25 -1.66
C GLN A 163 -14.66 -12.67 -1.30
N PRO A 164 -15.18 -12.90 -0.08
CA PRO A 164 -15.87 -14.13 0.25
C PRO A 164 -17.05 -14.40 -0.69
N GLU A 165 -17.38 -15.67 -0.89
CA GLU A 165 -18.56 -16.08 -1.66
C GLU A 165 -19.83 -15.42 -1.08
N GLY A 166 -20.66 -14.82 -1.94
CA GLY A 166 -21.89 -14.13 -1.54
C GLY A 166 -21.70 -12.69 -1.03
N ALA A 167 -20.47 -12.20 -0.86
CA ALA A 167 -20.22 -10.86 -0.29
C ALA A 167 -20.67 -9.72 -1.21
N ILE A 168 -20.61 -9.91 -2.52
CA ILE A 168 -21.03 -8.93 -3.53
C ILE A 168 -22.55 -8.82 -3.52
N GLU A 169 -23.24 -9.96 -3.57
CA GLU A 169 -24.70 -10.07 -3.64
C GLU A 169 -25.37 -9.61 -2.34
N SER A 170 -24.74 -9.88 -1.19
CA SER A 170 -25.22 -9.44 0.12
C SER A 170 -24.83 -8.01 0.48
N GLY A 171 -23.89 -7.41 -0.26
CA GLY A 171 -23.26 -6.13 0.10
C GLY A 171 -22.30 -6.21 1.30
N ALA A 172 -22.01 -7.40 1.83
CA ALA A 172 -21.11 -7.63 2.96
C ALA A 172 -19.62 -7.60 2.54
N ILE A 173 -19.23 -6.53 1.85
CA ILE A 173 -17.88 -6.35 1.30
C ILE A 173 -16.84 -6.27 2.41
N GLN A 174 -15.73 -6.98 2.22
CA GLN A 174 -14.60 -6.96 3.14
C GLN A 174 -13.42 -6.21 2.52
N PHE A 175 -12.76 -5.37 3.33
CA PHE A 175 -11.76 -4.40 2.85
C PHE A 175 -10.32 -4.91 2.80
N GLY A 176 -10.09 -6.23 2.89
CA GLY A 176 -8.74 -6.80 2.78
C GLY A 176 -8.05 -6.42 1.46
N PHE A 177 -8.80 -6.31 0.35
CA PHE A 177 -8.23 -5.84 -0.93
C PHE A 177 -7.68 -4.40 -0.84
N ALA A 178 -8.34 -3.53 -0.07
CA ALA A 178 -7.90 -2.16 0.12
C ALA A 178 -6.71 -2.09 1.08
N ASN A 179 -6.71 -2.89 2.15
CA ASN A 179 -5.57 -3.01 3.06
C ASN A 179 -4.32 -3.54 2.31
N ALA A 180 -4.51 -4.56 1.47
CA ALA A 180 -3.49 -5.09 0.58
C ALA A 180 -2.95 -4.04 -0.39
N ALA A 181 -3.83 -3.22 -0.96
CA ALA A 181 -3.42 -2.13 -1.84
C ALA A 181 -2.61 -1.04 -1.12
N VAL A 182 -2.96 -0.70 0.13
CA VAL A 182 -2.24 0.27 0.96
C VAL A 182 -0.84 -0.22 1.29
N HIS A 183 -0.69 -1.44 1.80
CA HIS A 183 0.63 -2.00 2.10
C HIS A 183 1.51 -2.09 0.85
N LEU A 184 0.93 -2.52 -0.27
CA LEU A 184 1.63 -2.59 -1.54
C LEU A 184 2.05 -1.21 -2.04
N ALA A 185 1.17 -0.21 -2.00
CA ALA A 185 1.50 1.16 -2.41
C ALA A 185 2.59 1.78 -1.51
N ASP A 186 2.53 1.58 -0.19
CA ASP A 186 3.57 2.07 0.73
C ASP A 186 4.93 1.40 0.46
N ALA A 187 4.95 0.08 0.22
CA ALA A 187 6.16 -0.65 -0.11
C ALA A 187 6.85 -0.08 -1.35
N ILE A 188 6.07 0.17 -2.40
CA ILE A 188 6.55 0.73 -3.66
C ILE A 188 7.02 2.17 -3.45
N MET A 189 6.25 3.01 -2.77
CA MET A 189 6.65 4.39 -2.49
C MET A 189 7.97 4.45 -1.71
N ARG A 190 8.18 3.57 -0.73
CA ARG A 190 9.45 3.49 0.00
C ARG A 190 10.61 3.03 -0.88
N SER A 191 10.37 2.10 -1.80
CA SER A 191 11.37 1.73 -2.81
C SER A 191 11.75 2.93 -3.70
N LEU A 192 10.75 3.67 -4.21
CA LEU A 192 10.99 4.87 -5.00
C LEU A 192 11.78 5.93 -4.22
N LEU A 193 11.39 6.18 -2.96
CA LEU A 193 12.09 7.12 -2.08
C LEU A 193 13.54 6.69 -1.80
N ARG A 194 13.79 5.39 -1.62
CA ARG A 194 15.15 4.87 -1.44
C ARG A 194 16.01 5.11 -2.68
N ARG A 195 15.44 4.96 -3.87
CA ARG A 195 16.11 5.26 -5.15
C ARG A 195 16.40 6.76 -5.31
N CYS A 196 15.60 7.61 -4.68
CA CYS A 196 15.86 9.05 -4.53
C CYS A 196 16.85 9.40 -3.39
N GLY A 197 17.39 8.41 -2.67
CA GLY A 197 18.37 8.60 -1.60
C GLY A 197 17.79 8.84 -0.20
N HIS A 198 16.49 8.64 0.00
CA HIS A 198 15.88 8.72 1.32
C HIS A 198 16.10 7.43 2.13
N GLU A 199 16.36 7.56 3.42
CA GLU A 199 16.36 6.42 4.35
C GLU A 199 14.91 5.99 4.64
N THR A 200 14.53 4.83 4.13
CA THR A 200 13.20 4.24 4.34
C THR A 200 13.30 2.75 4.63
N GLU A 201 12.54 2.31 5.63
CA GLU A 201 12.42 0.90 5.98
C GLU A 201 11.05 0.37 5.57
N PHE A 202 11.00 -0.81 4.96
CA PHE A 202 9.75 -1.55 4.76
C PHE A 202 9.99 -3.02 5.10
N PRO A 203 9.09 -3.66 5.88
CA PRO A 203 9.21 -5.07 6.23
C PRO A 203 9.37 -5.95 4.98
N ASN A 204 10.17 -7.02 5.08
CA ASN A 204 10.38 -7.94 3.96
C ASN A 204 9.09 -8.66 3.56
N SER A 205 8.31 -9.11 4.54
CA SER A 205 7.01 -9.73 4.33
C SER A 205 6.05 -9.25 5.40
N ILE A 206 4.76 -9.21 5.08
CA ILE A 206 3.70 -8.76 5.99
C ILE A 206 2.53 -9.71 5.90
N CYS A 207 2.02 -10.13 7.04
CA CYS A 207 0.66 -10.64 7.17
C CYS A 207 -0.05 -9.73 8.17
N ASP A 208 -1.16 -9.15 7.75
CA ASP A 208 -1.87 -8.13 8.51
C ASP A 208 -3.37 -8.36 8.40
N SER A 209 -4.10 -8.09 9.47
CA SER A 209 -5.55 -8.12 9.51
C SER A 209 -6.04 -6.76 9.98
N ILE A 210 -7.04 -6.21 9.31
CA ILE A 210 -7.66 -4.95 9.73
C ILE A 210 -8.16 -5.03 11.17
N THR A 211 -8.69 -6.18 11.58
CA THR A 211 -9.25 -6.38 12.92
C THR A 211 -8.23 -6.81 13.97
N LYS A 212 -7.15 -7.47 13.58
CA LYS A 212 -6.18 -8.08 14.51
C LYS A 212 -4.79 -7.45 14.49
N GLY A 213 -4.52 -6.55 13.54
CA GLY A 213 -3.19 -6.02 13.27
C GLY A 213 -2.26 -7.07 12.67
N ARG A 214 -0.94 -6.88 12.88
CA ARG A 214 0.08 -7.75 12.33
C ARG A 214 0.03 -9.16 12.90
N ILE A 215 0.02 -10.14 12.01
CA ILE A 215 0.03 -11.56 12.32
C ILE A 215 1.39 -12.12 11.92
N ASP A 216 2.14 -12.69 12.86
CA ASP A 216 3.41 -13.34 12.52
C ASP A 216 3.16 -14.78 12.07
N ILE A 217 3.19 -14.98 10.75
CA ILE A 217 3.19 -16.30 10.11
C ILE A 217 4.57 -16.70 9.59
N PHE A 218 5.56 -15.81 9.76
CA PHE A 218 6.90 -15.95 9.19
C PHE A 218 7.88 -16.61 10.18
N GLY A 219 7.44 -16.84 11.42
CA GLY A 219 8.30 -17.38 12.48
C GLY A 219 9.40 -16.39 12.88
N THR A 220 9.13 -15.09 12.73
CA THR A 220 10.08 -14.05 13.14
C THR A 220 10.28 -14.21 14.65
N PRO A 221 11.52 -14.30 15.16
CA PRO A 221 11.73 -14.28 16.60
C PRO A 221 11.07 -13.01 17.13
N VAL A 222 10.10 -13.17 18.03
CA VAL A 222 9.61 -12.04 18.81
C VAL A 222 10.81 -11.60 19.61
N GLU A 223 11.55 -10.60 19.13
CA GLU A 223 12.46 -9.89 20.00
C GLU A 223 11.58 -9.41 21.16
N PRO A 224 11.87 -9.83 22.40
CA PRO A 224 11.15 -9.28 23.52
C PRO A 224 11.37 -7.78 23.39
N VAL A 225 10.29 -7.04 23.15
CA VAL A 225 10.33 -5.59 23.30
C VAL A 225 10.81 -5.41 24.72
N MET A 226 12.09 -5.08 24.89
CA MET A 226 12.59 -4.53 26.12
C MET A 226 11.76 -3.27 26.27
N LYS A 227 10.65 -3.38 26.99
CA LYS A 227 10.01 -2.21 27.58
C LYS A 227 11.13 -1.60 28.39
N ALA A 228 11.76 -0.55 27.84
CA ALA A 228 12.57 0.33 28.63
C ALA A 228 11.74 0.62 29.88
N ALA A 229 12.32 0.38 31.06
CA ALA A 229 11.63 0.68 32.30
C ALA A 229 11.04 2.08 32.14
N PRO A 230 9.72 2.27 32.40
CA PRO A 230 9.08 3.54 32.11
C PRO A 230 9.91 4.63 32.77
N GLN A 231 10.59 5.41 31.95
CA GLN A 231 11.33 6.58 32.42
C GLN A 231 10.26 7.45 33.08
N ALA A 232 10.49 7.89 34.31
CA ALA A 232 9.54 8.74 35.01
C ALA A 232 9.27 9.95 34.13
N THR A 233 8.14 9.96 33.44
CA THR A 233 7.79 11.05 32.54
C THR A 233 7.59 12.28 33.40
N GLU A 234 8.32 13.34 33.10
CA GLU A 234 8.06 14.64 33.70
C GLU A 234 6.56 14.97 33.55
N PRO A 235 5.93 15.64 34.53
CA PRO A 235 4.54 16.08 34.39
C PRO A 235 4.37 16.90 33.11
N TRP A 236 3.21 16.77 32.46
CA TRP A 236 2.88 17.63 31.32
C TRP A 236 2.81 19.09 31.75
N SER A 237 3.43 19.97 30.97
CA SER A 237 3.38 21.42 31.20
C SER A 237 2.29 22.06 30.34
N ASP A 238 1.83 23.26 30.73
CA ASP A 238 0.90 24.05 29.91
C ASP A 238 1.54 24.54 28.60
N GLU A 239 2.87 24.51 28.50
CA GLU A 239 3.60 24.76 27.25
C GLU A 239 3.58 23.52 26.35
N ASP A 240 3.73 22.31 26.91
CA ASP A 240 3.61 21.05 26.16
C ASP A 240 2.21 20.94 25.53
N ASP A 241 1.17 21.30 26.29
CA ASP A 241 -0.22 21.29 25.82
C ASP A 241 -0.46 22.30 24.70
N ARG A 242 0.09 23.52 24.83
CA ARG A 242 0.01 24.54 23.77
C ARG A 242 0.75 24.11 22.51
N ILE A 243 1.96 23.57 22.64
CA ILE A 243 2.73 23.06 21.49
C ILE A 243 1.99 21.92 20.79
N LEU A 244 1.35 21.03 21.56
CA LEU A 244 0.58 19.90 21.04
C LEU A 244 -0.68 20.36 20.31
N LEU A 245 -1.48 21.25 20.92
CA LEU A 245 -2.74 21.77 20.34
C LEU A 245 -2.47 22.71 19.14
N ASP A 246 -1.52 23.65 19.25
CA ASP A 246 -1.15 24.53 18.13
C ASP A 246 -0.58 23.72 16.95
N GLY A 247 0.13 22.62 17.23
CA GLY A 247 0.65 21.71 16.23
C GLY A 247 -0.44 20.97 15.44
N LEU A 248 -1.62 20.78 16.03
CA LEU A 248 -2.79 20.17 15.38
C LEU A 248 -3.58 21.21 14.57
N ASP A 249 -3.77 22.41 15.09
CA ASP A 249 -4.57 23.47 14.44
C ASP A 249 -3.82 24.12 13.27
N HIS A 250 -2.49 24.14 13.29
CA HIS A 250 -1.67 24.75 12.24
C HIS A 250 -0.99 23.69 11.35
N ASN A 251 -1.76 23.16 10.39
CA ASN A 251 -1.28 22.38 9.23
C ASN A 251 -0.49 21.10 9.55
N GLY A 252 -1.09 20.15 10.26
CA GLY A 252 -0.72 18.73 10.15
C GLY A 252 0.77 18.44 10.33
N ARG A 253 1.43 19.08 11.30
CA ARG A 253 2.82 18.77 11.61
C ARG A 253 2.94 17.29 11.99
N ASP A 254 4.00 16.67 11.48
CA ASP A 254 4.34 15.28 11.76
C ASP A 254 4.40 15.08 13.29
N LEU A 255 3.64 14.10 13.80
CA LEU A 255 3.63 13.78 15.23
C LEU A 255 5.03 13.40 15.73
N ASP A 256 5.92 12.96 14.83
CA ASP A 256 7.32 12.72 15.15
C ASP A 256 8.12 14.02 15.38
N GLU A 257 7.79 15.11 14.69
CA GLU A 257 8.36 16.43 14.98
C GLU A 257 7.86 16.98 16.31
N ILE A 258 6.57 16.83 16.60
CA ILE A 258 5.97 17.21 17.89
C ILE A 258 6.59 16.36 19.00
N SER A 259 6.78 15.06 18.76
CA SER A 259 7.43 14.12 19.67
C SER A 259 8.85 14.54 20.00
N LYS A 260 9.66 14.92 19.00
CA LYS A 260 11.02 15.44 19.19
C LYS A 260 11.02 16.76 19.96
N LYS A 261 10.07 17.66 19.68
CA LYS A 261 10.00 18.98 20.32
C LYS A 261 9.59 18.90 21.80
N ILE A 262 8.62 18.05 22.12
CA ILE A 262 8.12 17.84 23.49
C ILE A 262 9.01 16.84 24.25
N GLY A 263 9.86 16.08 23.56
CA GLY A 263 10.71 15.06 24.17
C GLY A 263 9.93 13.87 24.71
N ARG A 264 8.74 13.60 24.16
CA ARG A 264 7.83 12.53 24.60
C ARG A 264 7.47 11.64 23.43
N SER A 265 7.23 10.35 23.68
CA SER A 265 6.84 9.42 22.61
C SER A 265 5.51 9.80 21.96
N THR A 266 5.34 9.42 20.70
CA THR A 266 4.10 9.60 19.92
C THR A 266 2.88 9.05 20.67
N ASN A 267 3.03 7.92 21.37
CA ASN A 267 1.97 7.33 22.18
C ASN A 267 1.59 8.20 23.41
N ALA A 268 2.57 8.86 24.04
CA ALA A 268 2.29 9.80 25.12
C ALA A 268 1.52 11.03 24.61
N LEU A 269 1.84 11.51 23.41
CA LEU A 269 1.10 12.59 22.73
C LEU A 269 -0.36 12.19 22.49
N PHE A 270 -0.63 10.99 21.94
CA PHE A 270 -2.00 10.50 21.73
C PHE A 270 -2.81 10.42 23.03
N HIS A 271 -2.22 9.88 24.10
CA HIS A 271 -2.89 9.81 25.40
C HIS A 271 -3.17 11.18 26.00
N ARG A 272 -2.25 12.15 25.84
CA ARG A 272 -2.46 13.52 26.32
C ARG A 272 -3.51 14.24 25.48
N LEU A 273 -3.42 14.14 24.16
CA LEU A 273 -4.36 14.74 23.23
C LEU A 273 -5.79 14.27 23.52
N ARG A 274 -5.98 12.95 23.68
CA ARG A 274 -7.26 12.38 24.09
C ARG A 274 -7.80 13.02 25.37
N ARG A 275 -6.96 13.21 26.40
CA ARG A 275 -7.36 13.85 27.67
C ARG A 275 -7.69 15.34 27.52
N LEU A 276 -6.99 16.07 26.65
CA LEU A 276 -7.23 17.48 26.39
C LEU A 276 -8.56 17.67 25.64
N LEU A 277 -8.81 16.87 24.60
CA LEU A 277 -10.06 16.88 23.83
C LEU A 277 -11.26 16.35 24.63
N GLU A 278 -11.06 15.35 25.51
CA GLU A 278 -12.10 14.91 26.45
C GLU A 278 -12.48 16.02 27.46
N ARG A 279 -11.56 16.94 27.79
CA ARG A 279 -11.86 18.09 28.67
C ARG A 279 -12.66 19.20 27.98
N GLU A 280 -12.42 19.43 26.69
CA GLU A 280 -13.19 20.43 25.92
C GLU A 280 -14.65 20.03 25.71
N ASN A 281 -14.93 18.73 25.55
CA ASN A 281 -16.30 18.22 25.39
C ASN A 281 -17.12 18.23 26.69
N VAL A 282 -16.50 18.43 27.86
CA VAL A 282 -17.20 18.54 29.15
C VAL A 282 -17.59 19.99 29.46
N SER A 283 -17.07 20.98 28.73
CA SER A 283 -17.43 22.40 28.91
C SER A 283 -18.58 22.90 28.02
N VAL A 284 -19.22 22.03 27.22
CA VAL A 284 -20.38 22.39 26.39
C VAL A 284 -21.60 21.56 26.78
N GLU A 285 -22.01 21.65 28.05
CA GLU A 285 -23.38 21.45 28.52
C GLU A 285 -23.39 21.77 30.02
N VAL A 286 -23.67 23.02 30.37
CA VAL A 286 -24.61 23.46 31.41
C VAL A 286 -24.71 24.98 31.27
N GLY A 287 -25.81 25.43 30.69
CA GLY A 287 -26.28 26.81 30.73
C GLY A 287 -27.78 26.78 30.50
N GLU A 288 -28.53 26.71 31.61
CA GLU A 288 -29.96 27.08 31.67
C GLU A 288 -30.15 28.55 31.26
#